data_AF-A0AAU4ALM5-F1
#
_entry.id   AF-A0AAU4ALM5-F1
#
_cell.length_a   1.000
_cell.length_b   1.000
_cell.length_c   1.000
_cell.angle_alpha   90.00
_cell.angle_beta   90.00
_cell.angle_gamma   90.00
#
_symmetry.space_group_name_H-M   'P 1'
#
loop_
_entity.id
_entity.type
_entity.pdbx_description
1 polymer ?
#
loop_
_entity_poly.entity_id
_entity_poly.type
_entity_poly.pdbx_seq_one_letter_code
_entity_poly.pdbx_strand_id
1 'polypeptide(L)'
;MTHARLAADATEVHRDLEDPKGAFTWNSLAEPMPADRFTCATGIRMAVLATSHLQNHELERGLTAANTSLRILSNIHSSRAHSYLHDVTRALTPWKRHPEVADLIQRTRTELPAAA
;
A
#
# COMPACT_ATOMS: atom_id res chain seq x y z
N MET A 1 3.65 -9.15 21.03
CA MET A 1 3.74 -7.96 20.16
C MET A 1 5.21 -7.66 19.95
N THR A 2 5.69 -7.57 18.70
CA THR A 2 7.12 -7.39 18.38
C THR A 2 7.42 -5.95 17.99
N HIS A 3 8.68 -5.51 18.13
CA HIS A 3 9.12 -4.18 17.66
C HIS A 3 8.76 -3.94 16.19
N ALA A 4 8.98 -4.93 15.33
CA ALA A 4 8.66 -4.84 13.91
C ALA A 4 7.16 -4.61 13.64
N ARG A 5 6.27 -5.23 14.44
CA ARG A 5 4.83 -5.01 14.31
C ARG A 5 4.43 -3.59 14.74
N LEU A 6 4.97 -3.13 15.87
CA LEU A 6 4.76 -1.76 16.36
C LEU A 6 5.20 -0.71 15.35
N ALA A 7 6.37 -0.91 14.74
CA ALA A 7 6.88 -0.02 13.71
C ALA A 7 5.98 -0.02 12.45
N ALA A 8 5.45 -1.17 12.05
CA ALA A 8 4.50 -1.25 10.94
C ALA A 8 3.18 -0.51 11.25
N ASP A 9 2.62 -0.69 12.44
CA ASP A 9 1.41 0.03 12.88
C ASP A 9 1.68 1.56 12.90
N ALA A 10 2.86 1.99 13.36
CA ALA A 10 3.26 3.41 13.34
C ALA A 10 3.37 3.96 11.91
N THR A 11 3.86 3.17 10.94
CA THR A 11 3.86 3.56 9.52
C THR A 11 2.44 3.87 9.03
N GLU A 12 1.44 3.06 9.38
CA GLU A 12 0.04 3.30 9.02
C GLU A 12 -0.48 4.60 9.63
N VAL A 13 -0.22 4.83 10.92
CA VAL A 13 -0.62 6.06 11.61
C VAL A 13 -0.03 7.30 10.93
N HIS A 14 1.26 7.30 10.60
CA HIS A 14 1.87 8.45 9.93
C HIS A 14 1.37 8.65 8.50
N ARG A 15 1.00 7.56 7.78
CA ARG A 15 0.31 7.67 6.50
C ARG A 15 -1.05 8.36 6.65
N ASP A 16 -1.83 7.97 7.66
CA ASP A 16 -3.15 8.54 7.92
C ASP A 16 -3.07 10.02 8.33
N LEU A 17 -1.96 10.43 8.97
CA LEU A 17 -1.65 11.81 9.32
C LEU A 17 -1.09 12.65 8.15
N GLU A 18 -0.96 12.07 6.95
CA GLU A 18 -0.31 12.70 5.80
C GLU A 18 1.11 13.20 6.12
N ASP A 19 1.87 12.41 6.90
CA ASP A 19 3.28 12.63 7.22
C ASP A 19 4.16 11.54 6.56
N PRO A 20 4.52 11.70 5.27
CA PRO A 20 5.35 10.74 4.56
C PRO A 20 6.70 10.49 5.24
N LYS A 21 7.31 11.54 5.82
CA LYS A 21 8.63 11.43 6.45
C LYS A 21 8.56 10.53 7.69
N GLY A 22 7.56 10.71 8.53
CA GLY A 22 7.28 9.82 9.65
C GLY A 22 7.01 8.39 9.19
N ALA A 23 6.16 8.23 8.17
CA ALA A 23 5.82 6.92 7.63
C ALA A 23 7.07 6.14 7.15
N PHE A 24 7.93 6.79 6.37
CA PHE A 24 9.18 6.18 5.90
C PHE A 24 10.16 5.86 7.03
N THR A 25 10.27 6.75 8.02
CA THR A 25 11.13 6.54 9.20
C THR A 25 10.69 5.29 9.95
N TRP A 26 9.42 5.18 10.31
CA TRP A 26 8.90 4.00 11.00
C TRP A 26 8.96 2.73 10.15
N ASN A 27 8.73 2.84 8.84
CA ASN A 27 8.81 1.67 7.95
C ASN A 27 10.24 1.09 7.91
N SER A 28 11.27 1.94 7.99
CA SER A 28 12.66 1.47 8.05
C SER A 28 12.99 0.70 9.33
N LEU A 29 12.21 0.92 10.40
CA LEU A 29 12.32 0.23 11.68
C LEU A 29 11.47 -1.06 11.73
N ALA A 30 10.53 -1.21 10.81
CA ALA A 30 9.76 -2.44 10.64
C ALA A 30 10.65 -3.47 9.95
N GLU A 31 11.23 -4.40 10.73
CA GLU A 31 12.06 -5.49 10.19
C GLU A 31 11.40 -6.13 8.95
N PRO A 32 12.19 -6.57 7.95
CA PRO A 32 11.64 -7.27 6.80
C PRO A 32 10.88 -8.51 7.25
N MET A 33 9.55 -8.41 7.33
CA MET A 33 8.71 -9.59 7.55
C MET A 33 8.93 -10.54 6.36
N PRO A 34 9.34 -11.80 6.57
CA PRO A 34 9.49 -12.76 5.49
C PRO A 34 8.19 -12.84 4.69
N ALA A 35 8.23 -12.47 3.42
CA ALA A 35 7.03 -12.30 2.60
C ALA A 35 6.30 -13.62 2.32
N ASP A 36 7.00 -14.74 2.46
CA ASP A 36 6.48 -16.11 2.39
C ASP A 36 5.59 -16.47 3.58
N ARG A 37 5.93 -15.98 4.79
CA ARG A 37 5.11 -16.18 6.01
C ARG A 37 4.09 -15.09 6.27
N PHE A 38 4.34 -13.88 5.80
CA PHE A 38 3.53 -12.69 6.11
C PHE A 38 3.01 -12.00 4.85
N THR A 39 2.63 -12.78 3.84
CA THR A 39 2.22 -12.30 2.52
C THR A 39 1.18 -11.18 2.58
N CYS A 40 0.07 -11.37 3.32
CA CYS A 40 -0.96 -10.34 3.46
C CYS A 40 -0.44 -9.06 4.11
N ALA A 41 0.34 -9.16 5.20
CA ALA A 41 0.88 -7.99 5.90
C ALA A 41 1.90 -7.23 5.02
N THR A 42 2.71 -7.95 4.25
CA THR A 42 3.61 -7.35 3.26
C THR A 42 2.82 -6.62 2.17
N GLY A 43 1.74 -7.21 1.66
CA GLY A 43 0.86 -6.55 0.68
C GLY A 43 0.24 -5.25 1.20
N ILE A 44 -0.26 -5.26 2.44
CA ILE A 44 -0.80 -4.07 3.12
C ILE A 44 0.28 -3.00 3.28
N ARG A 45 1.47 -3.36 3.79
CA ARG A 45 2.58 -2.43 3.95
C ARG A 45 3.00 -1.77 2.63
N MET A 46 2.96 -2.49 1.52
CA MET A 46 3.23 -1.91 0.20
C MET A 46 2.15 -0.90 -0.23
N ALA A 47 0.87 -1.10 0.12
CA ALA A 47 -0.18 -0.11 -0.15
C ALA A 47 -0.04 1.13 0.72
N VAL A 48 0.36 0.97 1.98
CA VAL A 48 0.64 2.08 2.90
C VAL A 48 1.80 2.92 2.35
N LEU A 49 2.92 2.28 1.99
CA LEU A 49 4.06 2.96 1.36
C LEU A 49 3.70 3.64 0.05
N ALA A 50 2.89 2.99 -0.79
CA ALA A 50 2.40 3.59 -2.02
C ALA A 50 1.68 4.91 -1.73
N THR A 51 0.75 4.90 -0.76
CA THR A 51 0.01 6.11 -0.38
C THR A 51 0.95 7.19 0.17
N SER A 52 1.92 6.83 1.02
CA SER A 52 2.91 7.78 1.55
C SER A 52 3.80 8.39 0.46
N HIS A 53 4.24 7.62 -0.53
CA HIS A 53 4.97 8.17 -1.69
C HIS A 53 4.09 9.15 -2.49
N LEU A 54 2.82 8.83 -2.70
CA LEU A 54 1.89 9.70 -3.41
C LEU A 54 1.60 10.99 -2.64
N GLN A 55 1.45 10.93 -1.32
CA GLN A 55 1.36 12.11 -0.44
C GLN A 55 2.63 12.98 -0.54
N ASN A 56 3.79 12.38 -0.79
CA ASN A 56 5.05 13.09 -1.04
C ASN A 56 5.26 13.49 -2.52
N HIS A 57 4.24 13.37 -3.38
CA HIS A 57 4.30 13.62 -4.83
C HIS A 57 5.32 12.77 -5.60
N GLU A 58 5.70 11.60 -5.08
CA GLU A 58 6.63 10.64 -5.69
C GLU A 58 5.87 9.58 -6.51
N LEU A 59 5.32 9.97 -7.66
CA LEU A 59 4.42 9.13 -8.46
C LEU A 59 5.02 7.76 -8.82
N GLU A 60 6.24 7.72 -9.37
CA GLU A 60 6.87 6.48 -9.84
C GLU A 60 7.09 5.46 -8.71
N ARG A 61 7.53 5.95 -7.54
CA ARG A 61 7.71 5.13 -6.34
C ARG A 61 6.38 4.65 -5.79
N GLY A 62 5.37 5.52 -5.79
CA GLY A 62 3.99 5.18 -5.45
C GLY A 62 3.44 4.07 -6.34
N LEU A 63 3.60 4.18 -7.66
CA LEU A 63 3.17 3.17 -8.64
C LEU A 63 3.89 1.83 -8.47
N THR A 64 5.20 1.86 -8.21
CA THR A 64 5.99 0.64 -7.97
C THR A 64 5.48 -0.11 -6.74
N ALA A 65 5.27 0.62 -5.63
CA ALA A 65 4.74 0.06 -4.40
C ALA A 65 3.30 -0.45 -4.57
N ALA A 66 2.45 0.31 -5.28
CA ALA A 66 1.06 -0.06 -5.52
C ALA A 66 0.93 -1.32 -6.38
N ASN A 67 1.71 -1.45 -7.47
CA ASN A 67 1.74 -2.66 -8.28
C ASN A 67 2.19 -3.88 -7.49
N THR A 68 3.18 -3.71 -6.61
CA THR A 68 3.64 -4.76 -5.71
C THR A 68 2.52 -5.19 -4.74
N SER A 69 1.81 -4.22 -4.17
CA SER A 69 0.66 -4.49 -3.30
C SER A 69 -0.44 -5.24 -4.04
N LEU A 70 -0.85 -4.77 -5.22
CA LEU A 70 -1.91 -5.40 -6.03
C LEU A 70 -1.59 -6.85 -6.36
N ARG A 71 -0.36 -7.13 -6.83
CA ARG A 71 0.09 -8.49 -7.14
C ARG A 71 -0.01 -9.44 -5.93
N ILE A 72 0.24 -8.94 -4.73
CA ILE A 72 0.19 -9.73 -3.51
C ILE A 72 -1.26 -9.92 -3.05
N LEU A 73 -2.02 -8.83 -2.97
CA LEU A 73 -3.35 -8.81 -2.37
C LEU A 73 -4.46 -9.33 -3.30
N SER A 74 -4.23 -9.43 -4.61
CA SER A 74 -5.16 -10.10 -5.54
C SER A 74 -5.36 -11.58 -5.23
N ASN A 75 -4.40 -12.21 -4.53
CA ASN A 75 -4.50 -13.61 -4.09
C ASN A 75 -5.08 -13.76 -2.66
N ILE A 76 -5.50 -12.66 -2.03
CA ILE A 76 -5.97 -12.64 -0.64
C ILE A 76 -7.47 -12.34 -0.61
N HIS A 77 -8.25 -13.17 0.06
CA HIS A 77 -9.70 -12.98 0.26
C HIS A 77 -9.95 -12.20 1.55
N SER A 78 -9.70 -10.88 1.54
CA SER A 78 -9.90 -10.02 2.71
C SER A 78 -10.32 -8.62 2.31
N SER A 79 -11.57 -8.27 2.63
CA SER A 79 -12.12 -6.93 2.43
C SER A 79 -11.26 -5.84 3.09
N ARG A 80 -10.78 -6.12 4.31
CA ARG A 80 -9.88 -5.21 5.03
C ARG A 80 -8.54 -5.05 4.33
N ALA A 81 -7.97 -6.10 3.74
CA ALA A 81 -6.72 -5.95 3.01
C ALA A 81 -6.93 -5.13 1.73
N HIS A 82 -8.03 -5.37 1.02
CA HIS A 82 -8.37 -4.67 -0.22
C HIS A 82 -8.68 -3.18 0.00
N SER A 83 -9.18 -2.77 1.16
CA SER A 83 -9.42 -1.34 1.45
C SER A 83 -8.16 -0.50 1.34
N TYR A 84 -6.98 -1.03 1.65
CA TYR A 84 -5.72 -0.30 1.48
C TYR A 84 -5.40 -0.03 0.01
N LEU A 85 -5.76 -0.92 -0.92
CA LEU A 85 -5.63 -0.64 -2.36
C LEU A 85 -6.66 0.40 -2.82
N HIS A 86 -7.85 0.42 -2.22
CA HIS A 86 -8.80 1.49 -2.48
C HIS A 86 -8.26 2.86 -2.03
N ASP A 87 -7.60 2.94 -0.87
CA ASP A 87 -6.91 4.16 -0.43
C ASP A 87 -5.85 4.61 -1.44
N VAL A 88 -5.05 3.68 -1.95
CA VAL A 88 -4.06 3.97 -3.01
C VAL A 88 -4.73 4.52 -4.26
N THR A 89 -5.82 3.90 -4.73
CA THR A 89 -6.55 4.40 -5.92
C THR A 89 -7.12 5.80 -5.69
N ARG A 90 -7.54 6.12 -4.47
CA ARG A 90 -7.98 7.47 -4.09
C ARG A 90 -6.80 8.45 -4.13
N ALA A 91 -5.66 8.10 -3.55
CA ALA A 91 -4.46 8.92 -3.55
C ALA A 91 -3.90 9.18 -4.96
N LEU A 92 -4.14 8.27 -5.90
CA LEU A 92 -3.76 8.41 -7.32
C LEU A 92 -4.67 9.36 -8.14
N THR A 93 -5.80 9.80 -7.60
CA THR A 93 -6.78 10.65 -8.30
C THR A 93 -6.16 11.89 -8.99
N PRO A 94 -5.18 12.61 -8.40
CA PRO A 94 -4.54 13.75 -9.05
C PRO A 94 -3.87 13.40 -10.39
N TRP A 95 -3.42 12.16 -10.56
CA TRP A 95 -2.72 11.67 -11.77
C TRP A 95 -3.58 10.76 -12.64
N LYS A 96 -4.91 10.73 -12.47
CA LYS A 96 -5.82 9.80 -13.19
C LYS A 96 -5.74 9.82 -14.72
N ARG A 97 -5.17 10.86 -15.32
CA ARG A 97 -4.97 10.98 -16.78
C ARG A 97 -3.66 10.34 -17.25
N HIS A 98 -2.77 9.99 -16.33
CA HIS A 98 -1.53 9.28 -16.66
C HIS A 98 -1.89 7.83 -17.03
N PRO A 99 -1.40 7.31 -18.19
CA PRO A 99 -1.80 5.99 -18.67
C PRO A 99 -1.58 4.86 -17.67
N GLU A 100 -0.41 4.81 -17.02
CA GLU A 100 -0.09 3.78 -16.01
C GLU A 100 -0.96 3.87 -14.76
N VAL A 101 -1.39 5.09 -14.39
CA VAL A 101 -2.28 5.30 -13.25
C VAL A 101 -3.69 4.80 -13.59
N ALA A 102 -4.17 5.12 -14.79
CA ALA A 102 -5.45 4.64 -15.28
C ALA A 102 -5.50 3.11 -15.37
N ASP A 103 -4.43 2.48 -15.88
CA ASP A 103 -4.27 1.03 -15.92
C ASP A 103 -4.32 0.41 -14.52
N LEU A 104 -3.50 0.91 -13.59
CA LEU A 104 -3.46 0.39 -12.22
C LEU A 104 -4.82 0.53 -11.50
N ILE A 105 -5.51 1.67 -11.66
CA ILE A 105 -6.85 1.88 -11.09
C ILE A 105 -7.84 0.86 -11.67
N GLN A 106 -7.77 0.62 -12.98
CA GLN A 106 -8.65 -0.35 -13.63
C GLN A 106 -8.36 -1.77 -13.16
N ARG A 107 -7.08 -2.17 -13.13
CA ARG A 107 -6.64 -3.48 -12.65
C ARG A 107 -7.01 -3.73 -11.20
N THR A 108 -6.91 -2.72 -10.33
CA THR A 108 -7.35 -2.82 -8.93
C THR A 108 -8.86 -3.14 -8.83
N ARG A 109 -9.69 -2.67 -9.76
CA ARG A 109 -11.13 -2.99 -9.78
C ARG A 109 -11.43 -4.39 -10.29
N THR A 110 -10.58 -4.95 -11.16
CA THR A 110 -10.84 -6.21 -11.86
C THR A 110 -10.11 -7.41 -11.27
N GLU A 111 -8.95 -7.20 -10.66
CA GLU A 111 -8.07 -8.25 -10.14
C GLU A 111 -8.34 -8.57 -8.66
N LEU A 112 -9.03 -7.69 -7.93
CA LEU A 112 -9.38 -7.97 -6.54
C LEU A 112 -10.59 -8.90 -6.50
N PRO A 113 -10.50 -10.05 -5.79
CA PRO A 113 -11.62 -10.96 -5.68
C PRO A 113 -12.77 -10.29 -4.92
N ALA A 114 -13.99 -10.71 -5.22
CA ALA A 114 -15.16 -10.26 -4.47
C ALA A 114 -14.94 -10.54 -2.97
N ALA A 115 -15.16 -9.53 -2.14
CA ALA A 115 -15.08 -9.67 -0.69
C ALA A 115 -16.08 -10.75 -0.23
N ALA A 116 -15.58 -11.74 0.52
CA ALA A 116 -16.39 -12.74 1.20
C ALA A 116 -17.04 -12.18 2.48
#